data_AF-A0A7V2T1I4-F1
#
_entry.id   AF-A0A7V2T1I4-F1
#
_cell.length_a   1.000
_cell.length_b   1.000
_cell.length_c   1.000
_cell.angle_alpha   90.00
_cell.angle_beta   90.00
_cell.angle_gamma   90.00
#
_symmetry.space_group_name_H-M   'P 1'
#
loop_
_entity.id
_entity.type
_entity.pdbx_description
1 polymer ?
#
loop_
_entity_poly.entity_id
_entity_poly.type
_entity_poly.pdbx_seq_one_letter_code
_entity_poly.pdbx_strand_id
1 'polypeptide(L)'
;SMIDLALMTKLFEAIPPQASIILLGDKDQLAAVETGSVFTDICVTADNQSSEVITHYLQEVTGDTLSKEQIETQLAPIDNHIICLLKSWRFDQNSGIGRLASAVNYGKTEDALNSLESHDFSDIQLILPTELTISQLLSPWQDYLQALKSNASIQELFAVFNQFRILSALRKGMNGSTYLNQKLEQQFSQQKQLYTGKRWYHGRPIMITENSYSTGLFNGDIGITLIKNGQAQVWFKTNDGIKAFSPVRLPQHETAWIMTIHKSQGSEFERVLMILPTEDTPVLTRQLIYTGITRAKQQLEIISDPSILELGIKREIPQATQIRLALK
;
A
#
# COMPACT_ATOMS: atom_id res chain seq x y z
N SER A 1 11.81 -1.51 -1.51
CA SER A 1 11.20 -2.10 -0.30
C SER A 1 10.78 -3.56 -0.49
N MET A 2 10.11 -3.96 -1.58
CA MET A 2 9.49 -5.31 -1.68
C MET A 2 10.43 -6.47 -2.06
N ILE A 3 11.71 -6.23 -2.38
CA ILE A 3 12.65 -7.30 -2.78
C ILE A 3 13.25 -7.92 -1.52
N ASP A 4 13.04 -9.23 -1.33
CA ASP A 4 13.63 -10.00 -0.24
C ASP A 4 15.12 -10.32 -0.48
N LEU A 5 15.77 -10.88 0.54
CA LEU A 5 17.19 -11.22 0.46
C LEU A 5 17.50 -12.24 -0.65
N ALA A 6 16.71 -13.29 -0.79
CA ALA A 6 16.98 -14.37 -1.74
C ALA A 6 16.88 -13.89 -3.19
N LEU A 7 15.87 -13.07 -3.50
CA LEU A 7 15.68 -12.46 -4.81
C LEU A 7 16.78 -11.43 -5.09
N MET A 8 17.16 -10.64 -4.09
CA MET A 8 18.27 -9.68 -4.22
C MET A 8 19.60 -10.38 -4.52
N THR A 9 19.91 -11.50 -3.85
CA THR A 9 21.11 -12.31 -4.14
C THR A 9 21.10 -12.80 -5.58
N LYS A 10 20.00 -13.42 -6.03
CA LYS A 10 19.89 -13.90 -7.41
C LYS A 10 20.00 -12.77 -8.44
N LEU A 11 19.47 -11.60 -8.12
CA LEU A 11 19.59 -10.41 -8.96
C LEU A 11 21.06 -10.03 -9.14
N PHE A 12 21.81 -9.87 -8.05
CA PHE A 12 23.23 -9.49 -8.13
C PHE A 12 24.12 -10.59 -8.75
N GLU A 13 23.80 -11.87 -8.56
CA GLU A 13 24.51 -12.98 -9.22
C GLU A 13 24.29 -12.99 -10.75
N ALA A 14 23.13 -12.55 -11.21
CA ALA A 14 22.77 -12.56 -12.63
C ALA A 14 23.26 -11.31 -13.39
N ILE A 15 23.66 -10.25 -12.69
CA ILE A 15 24.03 -8.98 -13.30
C ILE A 15 25.51 -8.98 -13.67
N PRO A 16 25.88 -8.65 -14.93
CA PRO A 16 27.27 -8.63 -15.34
C PRO A 16 28.04 -7.49 -14.64
N PRO A 17 29.36 -7.65 -14.36
CA PRO A 17 30.14 -6.68 -13.57
C PRO A 17 30.13 -5.24 -14.09
N GLN A 18 29.93 -5.06 -15.40
CA GLN A 18 29.91 -3.75 -16.06
C GLN A 18 28.53 -3.06 -16.06
N ALA A 19 27.49 -3.72 -15.56
CA ALA A 19 26.14 -3.14 -15.54
C ALA A 19 25.95 -2.25 -14.31
N SER A 20 25.29 -1.10 -14.53
CA SER A 20 24.86 -0.21 -13.47
C SER A 20 23.47 -0.59 -12.97
N ILE A 21 23.29 -0.58 -11.65
CA ILE A 21 22.01 -0.89 -11.01
C ILE A 21 21.52 0.36 -10.27
N ILE A 22 20.25 0.70 -10.48
CA ILE A 22 19.55 1.74 -9.72
C ILE A 22 18.40 1.07 -8.98
N LEU A 23 18.48 1.07 -7.65
CA LEU A 23 17.41 0.58 -6.79
C LEU A 23 16.51 1.74 -6.39
N LEU A 24 15.21 1.61 -6.66
CA LEU A 24 14.20 2.60 -6.29
C LEU A 24 13.26 2.01 -5.25
N GLY A 25 12.94 2.79 -4.23
CA GLY A 25 12.04 2.36 -3.19
C GLY A 25 11.91 3.39 -2.08
N ASP A 26 10.94 3.13 -1.22
CA ASP A 26 10.68 3.86 0.00
C ASP A 26 11.15 3.00 1.17
N LYS A 27 12.10 3.49 1.97
CA LYS A 27 12.72 2.73 3.07
C LYS A 27 11.76 2.52 4.25
N ASP A 28 10.72 3.35 4.33
CA ASP A 28 9.78 3.44 5.45
C ASP A 28 8.48 2.68 5.17
N GLN A 29 8.26 2.26 3.92
CA GLN A 29 7.20 1.31 3.58
C GLN A 29 7.49 -0.09 4.14
N LEU A 30 6.43 -0.90 4.24
CA LEU A 30 6.49 -2.31 4.61
C LEU A 30 7.61 -3.02 3.84
N ALA A 31 8.43 -3.76 4.59
CA ALA A 31 9.46 -4.62 4.04
C ALA A 31 8.87 -5.72 3.16
N ALA A 32 9.75 -6.46 2.48
CA ALA A 32 9.36 -7.69 1.81
C ALA A 32 8.64 -8.65 2.78
N VAL A 33 7.70 -9.43 2.25
CA VAL A 33 6.95 -10.43 3.04
C VAL A 33 7.85 -11.57 3.50
N GLU A 34 8.84 -11.92 2.69
CA GLU A 34 9.85 -12.93 2.99
C GLU A 34 11.01 -12.35 3.81
N THR A 35 11.93 -13.21 4.24
CA THR A 35 12.97 -12.83 5.20
C THR A 35 13.99 -11.83 4.62
N GLY A 36 14.26 -10.78 5.40
CA GLY A 36 15.34 -9.81 5.14
C GLY A 36 14.85 -8.54 4.44
N SER A 37 15.11 -7.37 5.05
CA SER A 37 14.78 -6.07 4.46
C SER A 37 16.01 -5.41 3.86
N VAL A 38 16.50 -5.95 2.75
CA VAL A 38 17.77 -5.49 2.15
C VAL A 38 17.77 -4.00 1.85
N PHE A 39 16.67 -3.49 1.30
CA PHE A 39 16.57 -2.08 0.92
C PHE A 39 16.63 -1.15 2.15
N THR A 40 15.86 -1.46 3.21
CA THR A 40 15.86 -0.67 4.44
C THR A 40 17.23 -0.72 5.12
N ASP A 41 17.87 -1.90 5.15
CA ASP A 41 19.18 -2.10 5.78
C ASP A 41 20.32 -1.38 5.03
N ILE A 42 20.20 -1.20 3.72
CA ILE A 42 21.13 -0.37 2.93
C ILE A 42 20.90 1.11 3.24
N CYS A 43 19.64 1.57 3.27
CA CYS A 43 19.26 2.99 3.38
C CYS A 43 19.29 3.59 4.79
N VAL A 44 19.93 2.96 5.78
CA VAL A 44 19.92 3.42 7.18
C VAL A 44 20.45 4.84 7.38
N THR A 45 21.41 5.26 6.56
CA THR A 45 22.08 6.59 6.63
C THR A 45 21.38 7.67 5.81
N ALA A 46 20.33 7.30 5.06
CA ALA A 46 19.68 8.17 4.09
C ALA A 46 19.06 9.44 4.69
N ASP A 47 18.70 9.43 5.97
CA ASP A 47 18.00 10.54 6.62
C ASP A 47 18.93 11.64 7.15
N ASN A 48 20.20 11.34 7.41
CA ASN A 48 21.06 12.21 8.22
C ASN A 48 22.43 12.54 7.58
N GLN A 49 22.75 12.00 6.40
CA GLN A 49 24.13 11.99 5.93
C GLN A 49 24.25 12.34 4.45
N SER A 50 25.01 13.41 4.18
CA SER A 50 25.47 13.72 2.84
C SER A 50 26.96 13.42 2.76
N SER A 51 27.33 12.46 1.90
CA SER A 51 28.73 12.22 1.57
C SER A 51 29.35 13.46 0.94
N GLU A 52 30.61 13.75 1.23
CA GLU A 52 31.38 14.79 0.52
C GLU A 52 31.38 14.53 -0.99
N VAL A 53 31.46 13.25 -1.40
CA VAL A 53 31.45 12.83 -2.81
C VAL A 53 30.12 13.21 -3.47
N ILE A 54 28.99 12.87 -2.84
CA ILE A 54 27.66 13.20 -3.36
C ILE A 54 27.45 14.71 -3.39
N THR A 55 27.84 15.40 -2.32
CA THR A 55 27.69 16.86 -2.21
C THR A 55 28.46 17.58 -3.30
N HIS A 56 29.71 17.17 -3.55
CA HIS A 56 30.54 17.73 -4.61
C HIS A 56 29.95 17.46 -5.99
N TYR A 57 29.54 16.20 -6.25
CA TYR A 57 28.92 15.83 -7.52
C TYR A 57 27.61 16.61 -7.78
N LEU A 58 26.74 16.72 -6.77
CA LEU A 58 25.51 17.50 -6.90
C LEU A 58 25.81 18.97 -7.15
N GLN A 59 26.78 19.55 -6.46
CA GLN A 59 27.20 20.93 -6.71
C GLN A 59 27.71 21.13 -8.14
N GLU A 60 28.51 20.20 -8.67
CA GLU A 60 29.01 20.28 -10.04
C GLU A 60 27.89 20.17 -11.08
N VAL A 61 26.92 19.28 -10.86
CA VAL A 61 25.85 18.99 -11.82
C VAL A 61 24.69 19.98 -11.74
N THR A 62 24.28 20.39 -10.53
CA THR A 62 23.11 21.25 -10.32
C THR A 62 23.48 22.71 -10.09
N GLY A 63 24.72 23.00 -9.67
CA GLY A 63 25.15 24.34 -9.23
C GLY A 63 24.70 24.71 -7.81
N ASP A 64 23.90 23.87 -7.15
CA ASP A 64 23.40 24.11 -5.80
C ASP A 64 24.38 23.60 -4.74
N THR A 65 24.55 24.37 -3.67
CA THR A 65 25.36 23.94 -2.51
C THR A 65 24.44 23.39 -1.44
N LEU A 66 24.57 22.10 -1.12
CA LEU A 66 23.88 21.51 0.04
C LEU A 66 24.48 22.10 1.33
N SER A 67 23.62 22.43 2.29
CA SER A 67 24.03 22.96 3.60
C SER A 67 24.88 21.91 4.34
N LYS A 68 26.08 22.31 4.77
CA LYS A 68 27.12 21.45 5.39
C LYS A 68 26.79 20.93 6.80
N GLU A 69 25.53 20.91 7.21
CA GLU A 69 25.21 20.83 8.65
C GLU A 69 25.64 19.50 9.29
N GLN A 70 25.81 18.41 8.54
CA GLN A 70 26.29 17.12 9.08
C GLN A 70 27.06 16.30 8.02
N ILE A 71 28.29 16.72 7.66
CA ILE A 71 29.22 15.86 6.90
C ILE A 71 29.89 14.91 7.91
N GLU A 72 29.45 13.67 7.96
CA GLU A 72 30.13 12.62 8.73
C GLU A 72 31.34 12.06 7.97
N THR A 73 32.46 11.92 8.67
CA THR A 73 33.74 11.45 8.11
C THR A 73 33.90 9.93 8.12
N GLN A 74 32.94 9.18 8.68
CA GLN A 74 32.96 7.70 8.76
C GLN A 74 31.77 7.07 8.03
N LEU A 75 31.70 7.31 6.72
CA LEU A 75 30.72 6.66 5.85
C LEU A 75 31.27 5.35 5.28
N ALA A 76 30.39 4.36 5.15
CA ALA A 76 30.71 3.16 4.38
C ALA A 76 30.73 3.51 2.88
N PRO A 77 31.50 2.80 2.03
CA PRO A 77 31.54 3.10 0.59
C PRO A 77 30.17 3.14 -0.08
N ILE A 78 29.22 2.31 0.41
CA ILE A 78 27.85 2.25 -0.12
C ILE A 78 27.06 3.56 0.11
N ASP A 79 27.40 4.35 1.13
CA ASP A 79 26.69 5.60 1.44
C ASP A 79 26.90 6.67 0.37
N ASN A 80 27.99 6.59 -0.39
CA ASN A 80 28.25 7.45 -1.54
C ASN A 80 27.28 7.18 -2.72
N HIS A 81 26.46 6.14 -2.62
CA HIS A 81 25.52 5.71 -3.65
C HIS A 81 24.05 5.76 -3.20
N ILE A 82 23.77 6.39 -2.05
CA ILE A 82 22.41 6.52 -1.52
C ILE A 82 21.97 7.98 -1.63
N ILE A 83 20.83 8.20 -2.29
CA ILE A 83 20.22 9.53 -2.43
C ILE A 83 18.78 9.44 -1.88
N CYS A 84 18.45 10.31 -0.92
CA CYS A 84 17.11 10.43 -0.37
C CYS A 84 16.39 11.64 -0.96
N LEU A 85 15.19 11.43 -1.51
CA LEU A 85 14.34 12.51 -2.02
C LEU A 85 13.37 12.97 -0.93
N LEU A 86 13.62 14.16 -0.38
CA LEU A 86 12.88 14.66 0.79
C LEU A 86 11.56 15.37 0.43
N LYS A 87 11.44 15.89 -0.80
CA LYS A 87 10.26 16.65 -1.23
C LYS A 87 9.23 15.70 -1.85
N SER A 88 8.08 15.57 -1.18
CA SER A 88 6.87 15.04 -1.81
C SER A 88 6.16 16.15 -2.60
N TRP A 89 5.85 15.85 -3.86
CA TRP A 89 4.98 16.67 -4.72
C TRP A 89 3.52 16.20 -4.71
N ARG A 90 3.28 15.01 -4.16
CA ARG A 90 1.97 14.37 -4.11
C ARG A 90 1.12 14.92 -2.97
N PHE A 91 1.73 15.14 -1.81
CA PHE A 91 1.07 15.67 -0.64
C PHE A 91 1.51 17.11 -0.48
N ASP A 92 0.57 18.04 -0.54
CA ASP A 92 0.85 19.41 -0.13
C ASP A 92 1.35 19.39 1.32
N GLN A 93 2.28 20.27 1.70
CA GLN A 93 2.74 20.38 3.08
C GLN A 93 1.61 20.80 4.05
N ASN A 94 0.48 21.24 3.48
CA ASN A 94 -0.75 21.57 4.19
C ASN A 94 -1.79 20.43 4.18
N SER A 95 -1.51 19.30 3.53
CA SER A 95 -2.38 18.11 3.55
C SER A 95 -2.24 17.37 4.88
N GLY A 96 -3.38 16.97 5.45
CA GLY A 96 -3.42 16.13 6.65
C GLY A 96 -2.78 14.78 6.39
N ILE A 97 -2.97 14.19 5.20
CA ILE A 97 -2.34 12.91 4.83
C ILE A 97 -0.81 13.02 4.90
N GLY A 98 -0.24 14.09 4.33
CA GLY A 98 1.20 14.33 4.35
C GLY A 98 1.76 14.51 5.75
N ARG A 99 1.09 15.32 6.59
CA ARG A 99 1.49 15.54 7.99
C ARG A 99 1.39 14.27 8.82
N LEU A 100 0.28 13.55 8.70
CA LEU A 100 0.07 12.29 9.40
C LEU A 100 1.10 11.24 8.96
N ALA A 101 1.35 11.08 7.66
CA ALA A 101 2.36 10.16 7.15
C ALA A 101 3.74 10.49 7.72
N SER A 102 4.13 11.77 7.71
CA SER A 102 5.40 12.22 8.28
C SER A 102 5.49 11.97 9.78
N ALA A 103 4.44 12.30 10.55
CA ALA A 103 4.42 12.11 11.99
C ALA A 103 4.52 10.63 12.37
N VAL A 104 3.77 9.77 11.67
CA VAL A 104 3.87 8.32 11.82
C VAL A 104 5.26 7.83 11.48
N ASN A 105 5.85 8.26 10.35
CA ASN A 105 7.17 7.81 9.92
C ASN A 105 8.28 8.09 10.95
N TYR A 106 8.28 9.29 11.52
CA TYR A 106 9.25 9.69 12.54
C TYR A 106 8.86 9.28 13.97
N GLY A 107 7.79 8.48 14.14
CA GLY A 107 7.31 8.04 15.45
C GLY A 107 6.78 9.16 16.36
N LYS A 108 6.48 10.34 15.79
CA LYS A 108 5.91 11.50 16.51
C LYS A 108 4.43 11.25 16.79
N THR A 109 4.18 10.44 17.82
CA THR A 109 2.85 9.92 18.14
C THR A 109 1.87 11.04 18.47
N GLU A 110 2.28 12.00 19.30
CA GLU A 110 1.43 13.15 19.67
C GLU A 110 1.05 13.97 18.43
N ASP A 111 2.01 14.31 17.56
CA ASP A 111 1.73 15.03 16.31
C ASP A 111 0.74 14.28 15.41
N ALA A 112 0.88 12.95 15.32
CA ALA A 112 0.00 12.10 14.52
C ALA A 112 -1.44 12.09 15.06
N LEU A 113 -1.61 11.89 16.37
CA LEU A 113 -2.92 11.90 17.01
C LEU A 113 -3.56 13.29 16.96
N ASN A 114 -2.80 14.34 17.26
CA ASN A 114 -3.27 15.72 17.17
C ASN A 114 -3.75 16.07 15.75
N SER A 115 -3.08 15.58 14.71
CA SER A 115 -3.52 15.80 13.32
C SER A 115 -4.85 15.13 12.98
N LEU A 116 -5.19 14.03 13.65
CA LEU A 116 -6.45 13.31 13.46
C LEU A 116 -7.59 13.86 14.31
N GLU A 117 -7.27 14.46 15.45
CA GLU A 117 -8.23 15.13 16.33
C GLU A 117 -8.52 16.55 15.87
N SER A 118 -7.55 17.24 15.27
CA SER A 118 -7.77 18.60 14.78
C SER A 118 -8.68 18.58 13.55
N HIS A 119 -9.73 19.38 13.58
CA HIS A 119 -10.60 19.61 12.42
C HIS A 119 -9.97 20.55 11.38
N ASP A 120 -8.64 20.71 11.44
CA ASP A 120 -7.88 21.59 10.54
C ASP A 120 -7.70 20.95 9.15
N PHE A 121 -7.84 19.62 9.07
CA PHE A 121 -7.65 18.84 7.87
C PHE A 121 -8.96 18.19 7.43
N SER A 122 -9.33 18.39 6.16
CA SER A 122 -10.54 17.79 5.56
C SER A 122 -10.27 16.49 4.81
N ASP A 123 -8.99 16.13 4.66
CA ASP A 123 -8.50 14.96 3.93
C ASP A 123 -8.16 13.76 4.83
N ILE A 124 -8.19 13.92 6.15
CA ILE A 124 -8.01 12.84 7.13
C ILE A 124 -9.12 12.79 8.16
N GLN A 125 -9.50 11.59 8.58
CA GLN A 125 -10.48 11.40 9.66
C GLN A 125 -10.17 10.13 10.45
N LEU A 126 -10.24 10.21 11.78
CA LEU A 126 -10.26 9.04 12.67
C LEU A 126 -11.71 8.70 13.05
N ILE A 127 -12.05 7.41 12.94
CA ILE A 127 -13.37 6.85 13.25
C ILE A 127 -13.18 5.78 14.31
N LEU A 128 -13.95 5.85 15.39
CA LEU A 128 -13.86 4.84 16.45
C LEU A 128 -14.44 3.50 15.98
N PRO A 129 -13.86 2.34 16.37
CA PRO A 129 -14.37 1.04 15.92
C PRO A 129 -15.82 0.75 16.36
N THR A 130 -16.27 1.35 17.47
CA THR A 130 -17.67 1.27 17.93
C THR A 130 -18.65 1.93 16.97
N GLU A 131 -18.19 2.88 16.16
CA GLU A 131 -18.98 3.56 15.14
C GLU A 131 -19.04 2.77 13.84
N LEU A 132 -18.22 1.72 13.68
CA LEU A 132 -18.15 0.90 12.48
C LEU A 132 -19.38 0.00 12.35
N THR A 133 -20.21 0.33 11.38
CA THR A 133 -21.27 -0.56 10.89
C THR A 133 -20.90 -1.08 9.51
N ILE A 134 -21.18 -2.36 9.21
CA ILE A 134 -20.95 -2.91 7.85
C ILE A 134 -21.72 -2.11 6.79
N SER A 135 -22.85 -1.49 7.18
CA SER A 135 -23.59 -0.57 6.30
C SER A 135 -22.79 0.65 5.85
N GLN A 136 -21.95 1.24 6.71
CA GLN A 136 -21.08 2.35 6.30
C GLN A 136 -20.03 1.89 5.30
N LEU A 137 -19.56 0.64 5.39
CA LEU A 137 -18.63 0.07 4.41
C LEU A 137 -19.24 -0.08 3.01
N LEU A 138 -20.58 -0.06 2.88
CA LEU A 138 -21.26 -0.13 1.58
C LEU A 138 -21.36 1.24 0.90
N SER A 139 -21.52 2.32 1.67
CA SER A 139 -21.81 3.66 1.15
C SER A 139 -20.79 4.13 0.10
N PRO A 140 -19.47 3.93 0.30
CA PRO A 140 -18.47 4.32 -0.69
C PRO A 140 -18.55 3.56 -2.03
N TRP A 141 -19.25 2.42 -2.09
CA TRP A 141 -19.37 1.63 -3.32
C TRP A 141 -20.56 2.03 -4.19
N GLN A 142 -21.38 3.02 -3.79
CA GLN A 142 -22.60 3.39 -4.53
C GLN A 142 -22.32 3.79 -5.99
N ASP A 143 -21.27 4.56 -6.24
CA ASP A 143 -20.89 4.97 -7.60
C ASP A 143 -20.57 3.74 -8.49
N TYR A 144 -19.82 2.78 -7.93
CA TYR A 144 -19.49 1.54 -8.62
C TYR A 144 -20.74 0.67 -8.86
N LEU A 145 -21.62 0.56 -7.86
CA LEU A 145 -22.88 -0.17 -7.98
C LEU A 145 -23.82 0.47 -9.02
N GLN A 146 -23.86 1.80 -9.08
CA GLN A 146 -24.64 2.54 -10.07
C GLN A 146 -24.06 2.32 -11.48
N ALA A 147 -22.73 2.40 -11.64
CA ALA A 147 -22.08 2.09 -12.91
C ALA A 147 -22.38 0.66 -13.39
N LEU A 148 -22.39 -0.32 -12.47
CA LEU A 148 -22.81 -1.69 -12.79
C LEU A 148 -24.27 -1.77 -13.25
N LYS A 149 -25.20 -1.15 -12.52
CA LYS A 149 -26.63 -1.15 -12.86
C LYS A 149 -26.92 -0.49 -14.21
N SER A 150 -26.17 0.56 -14.54
CA SER A 150 -26.26 1.28 -15.82
C SER A 150 -25.57 0.55 -16.98
N ASN A 151 -24.99 -0.64 -16.74
CA ASN A 151 -24.20 -1.39 -17.73
C ASN A 151 -23.05 -0.56 -18.32
N ALA A 152 -22.34 0.20 -17.48
CA ALA A 152 -21.18 0.99 -17.86
C ALA A 152 -20.10 0.15 -18.58
N SER A 153 -19.26 0.84 -19.35
CA SER A 153 -18.12 0.19 -20.02
C SER A 153 -17.15 -0.42 -18.99
N ILE A 154 -16.39 -1.44 -19.38
CA ILE A 154 -15.42 -2.05 -18.46
C ILE A 154 -14.32 -1.06 -18.03
N GLN A 155 -13.94 -0.15 -18.92
CA GLN A 155 -13.01 0.95 -18.65
C GLN A 155 -13.54 1.85 -17.52
N GLU A 156 -14.80 2.25 -17.61
CA GLU A 156 -15.47 3.09 -16.62
C GLU A 156 -15.63 2.35 -15.29
N LEU A 157 -16.03 1.08 -15.31
CA LEU A 157 -16.12 0.27 -14.10
C LEU A 157 -14.79 0.19 -13.36
N PHE A 158 -13.68 -0.01 -14.08
CA PHE A 158 -12.36 0.04 -13.46
C PHE A 158 -11.98 1.43 -12.94
N ALA A 159 -12.34 2.49 -13.67
CA ALA A 159 -12.05 3.85 -13.25
C ALA A 159 -12.76 4.18 -11.93
N VAL A 160 -14.07 3.94 -11.86
CA VAL A 160 -14.88 4.15 -10.66
C VAL A 160 -14.43 3.23 -9.53
N PHE A 161 -14.19 1.95 -9.82
CA PHE A 161 -13.72 1.00 -8.81
C PHE A 161 -12.37 1.41 -8.20
N ASN A 162 -11.49 2.07 -8.94
CA ASN A 162 -10.18 2.50 -8.43
C ASN A 162 -10.21 3.83 -7.65
N GLN A 163 -11.35 4.54 -7.62
CA GLN A 163 -11.47 5.78 -6.84
C GLN A 163 -11.52 5.53 -5.33
N PHE A 164 -11.92 4.35 -4.89
CA PHE A 164 -12.06 4.03 -3.47
C PHE A 164 -11.53 2.63 -3.13
N ARG A 165 -10.87 2.52 -1.97
CA ARG A 165 -10.43 1.23 -1.42
C ARG A 165 -10.60 1.15 0.08
N ILE A 166 -10.92 -0.06 0.52
CA ILE A 166 -10.83 -0.44 1.93
C ILE A 166 -9.59 -1.30 2.11
N LEU A 167 -8.71 -0.87 3.01
CA LEU A 167 -7.48 -1.58 3.37
C LEU A 167 -7.59 -2.10 4.80
N SER A 168 -7.31 -3.38 5.01
CA SER A 168 -7.25 -3.96 6.34
C SER A 168 -5.82 -4.30 6.74
N ALA A 169 -5.47 -4.05 7.99
CA ALA A 169 -4.22 -4.52 8.58
C ALA A 169 -4.14 -6.06 8.61
N LEU A 170 -5.27 -6.74 8.79
CA LEU A 170 -5.34 -8.18 9.04
C LEU A 170 -5.91 -8.95 7.86
N ARG A 171 -5.48 -10.20 7.69
CA ARG A 171 -6.11 -11.13 6.73
C ARG A 171 -7.30 -11.88 7.33
N LYS A 172 -7.16 -12.31 8.58
CA LYS A 172 -8.12 -13.12 9.35
C LYS A 172 -8.57 -12.36 10.60
N GLY A 173 -9.60 -12.87 11.27
CA GLY A 173 -10.22 -12.20 12.43
C GLY A 173 -11.34 -11.23 12.02
N MET A 174 -12.00 -10.62 13.00
CA MET A 174 -13.18 -9.76 12.77
C MET A 174 -12.87 -8.53 11.93
N ASN A 175 -11.68 -7.93 12.10
CA ASN A 175 -11.23 -6.81 11.27
C ASN A 175 -10.43 -7.27 10.04
N GLY A 176 -10.33 -8.58 9.81
CA GLY A 176 -9.57 -9.17 8.71
C GLY A 176 -10.32 -9.09 7.39
N SER A 177 -9.59 -8.83 6.31
CA SER A 177 -10.13 -8.75 4.94
C SER A 177 -11.01 -9.95 4.56
N THR A 178 -10.66 -11.18 4.97
CA THR A 178 -11.46 -12.38 4.65
C THR A 178 -12.87 -12.30 5.23
N TYR A 179 -12.98 -11.98 6.53
CA TYR A 179 -14.26 -11.90 7.24
C TYR A 179 -15.07 -10.71 6.75
N LEU A 180 -14.42 -9.54 6.61
CA LEU A 180 -15.10 -8.32 6.20
C LEU A 180 -15.61 -8.41 4.76
N ASN A 181 -14.87 -9.03 3.82
CA ASN A 181 -15.38 -9.29 2.47
C ASN A 181 -16.65 -10.15 2.51
N GLN A 182 -16.66 -11.22 3.30
CA GLN A 182 -17.84 -12.08 3.45
C GLN A 182 -19.03 -11.31 4.03
N LYS A 183 -18.81 -10.47 5.05
CA LYS A 183 -19.87 -9.63 5.65
C LYS A 183 -20.39 -8.57 4.68
N LEU A 184 -19.51 -7.96 3.90
CA LEU A 184 -19.89 -6.99 2.89
C LEU A 184 -20.72 -7.65 1.77
N GLU A 185 -20.31 -8.82 1.28
CA GLU A 185 -21.08 -9.60 0.30
C GLU A 185 -22.46 -10.01 0.84
N GLN A 186 -22.56 -10.42 2.11
CA GLN A 186 -23.84 -10.72 2.76
C GLN A 186 -24.75 -9.47 2.81
N GLN A 187 -24.19 -8.32 3.16
CA GLN A 187 -24.94 -7.07 3.23
C GLN A 187 -25.39 -6.57 1.85
N PHE A 188 -24.55 -6.68 0.81
CA PHE A 188 -24.97 -6.39 -0.56
C PHE A 188 -26.18 -7.24 -0.98
N SER A 189 -26.24 -8.52 -0.57
CA SER A 189 -27.38 -9.40 -0.85
C SER A 189 -28.61 -9.02 -0.04
N GLN A 190 -28.47 -8.69 1.24
CA GLN A 190 -29.59 -8.29 2.10
C GLN A 190 -30.26 -7.01 1.59
N GLN A 191 -29.46 -6.03 1.15
CA GLN A 191 -29.95 -4.78 0.58
C GLN A 191 -30.35 -4.89 -0.91
N LYS A 192 -30.31 -6.09 -1.49
CA LYS A 192 -30.59 -6.37 -2.92
C LYS A 192 -29.78 -5.48 -3.88
N GLN A 193 -28.57 -5.07 -3.46
CA GLN A 193 -27.65 -4.30 -4.29
C GLN A 193 -26.90 -5.21 -5.26
N LEU A 194 -26.51 -6.41 -4.81
CA LEU A 194 -25.87 -7.45 -5.63
C LEU A 194 -26.41 -8.84 -5.24
N TYR A 195 -26.44 -9.77 -6.20
CA TYR A 195 -26.87 -11.16 -5.96
C TYR A 195 -25.67 -12.06 -5.64
N THR A 196 -25.15 -11.98 -4.41
CA THR A 196 -23.88 -12.63 -4.00
C THR A 196 -24.01 -14.10 -3.58
N GLY A 197 -25.18 -14.73 -3.76
CA GLY A 197 -25.45 -16.13 -3.35
C GLY A 197 -24.71 -17.23 -4.15
N LYS A 198 -23.87 -16.86 -5.12
CA LYS A 198 -23.03 -17.78 -5.91
C LYS A 198 -21.58 -17.30 -5.84
N ARG A 199 -20.62 -18.22 -6.02
CA ARG A 199 -19.18 -17.88 -6.11
C ARG A 199 -18.91 -16.81 -7.18
N TRP A 200 -19.60 -16.87 -8.32
CA TRP A 200 -19.50 -15.86 -9.37
C TRP A 200 -20.81 -15.10 -9.46
N TYR A 201 -20.73 -13.79 -9.25
CA TYR A 201 -21.85 -12.87 -9.36
C TYR A 201 -21.43 -11.60 -10.11
N HIS A 202 -22.40 -10.92 -10.72
CA HIS A 202 -22.15 -9.73 -11.53
C HIS A 202 -21.63 -8.59 -10.64
N GLY A 203 -20.50 -7.99 -11.03
CA GLY A 203 -19.85 -6.91 -10.30
C GLY A 203 -18.81 -7.35 -9.27
N ARG A 204 -18.62 -8.65 -9.01
CA ARG A 204 -17.63 -9.14 -8.03
C ARG A 204 -16.20 -8.73 -8.43
N PRO A 205 -15.50 -7.94 -7.61
CA PRO A 205 -14.06 -7.75 -7.77
C PRO A 205 -13.31 -8.93 -7.16
N ILE A 206 -12.26 -9.37 -7.85
CA ILE A 206 -11.32 -10.37 -7.36
C ILE A 206 -9.88 -9.88 -7.48
N MET A 207 -8.99 -10.45 -6.69
CA MET A 207 -7.55 -10.23 -6.77
C MET A 207 -6.86 -11.56 -7.02
N ILE A 208 -5.92 -11.59 -7.95
CA ILE A 208 -5.03 -12.73 -8.15
C ILE A 208 -4.04 -12.82 -7.00
N THR A 209 -3.86 -14.01 -6.43
CA THR A 209 -2.98 -14.24 -5.28
C THR A 209 -1.71 -15.02 -5.64
N GLU A 210 -1.60 -15.51 -6.88
CA GLU A 210 -0.47 -16.28 -7.39
C GLU A 210 -0.17 -15.92 -8.87
N ASN A 211 1.11 -15.78 -9.19
CA ASN A 211 1.55 -15.46 -10.56
C ASN A 211 1.23 -16.61 -11.52
N SER A 212 0.68 -16.30 -12.69
CA SER A 212 0.45 -17.24 -13.78
C SER A 212 0.98 -16.66 -15.09
N TYR A 213 2.16 -17.15 -15.50
CA TYR A 213 2.80 -16.77 -16.76
C TYR A 213 1.99 -17.21 -17.99
N SER A 214 1.22 -18.29 -17.90
CA SER A 214 0.38 -18.77 -19.00
C SER A 214 -0.78 -17.82 -19.34
N THR A 215 -1.30 -17.11 -18.34
CA THR A 215 -2.37 -16.12 -18.49
C THR A 215 -1.85 -14.69 -18.54
N GLY A 216 -0.59 -14.46 -18.17
CA GLY A 216 -0.02 -13.12 -17.96
C GLY A 216 -0.69 -12.36 -16.82
N LEU A 217 -1.20 -13.08 -15.82
CA LEU A 217 -1.85 -12.51 -14.63
C LEU A 217 -0.91 -12.69 -13.43
N PHE A 218 -0.72 -11.64 -12.66
CA PHE A 218 0.24 -11.58 -11.56
C PHE A 218 -0.45 -11.31 -10.22
N ASN A 219 0.26 -11.65 -9.14
CA ASN A 219 -0.19 -11.44 -7.77
C ASN A 219 -0.46 -9.95 -7.53
N GLY A 220 -1.67 -9.62 -7.09
CA GLY A 220 -2.14 -8.25 -6.92
C GLY A 220 -3.04 -7.76 -8.06
N ASP A 221 -3.08 -8.44 -9.21
CA ASP A 221 -3.94 -8.03 -10.32
C ASP A 221 -5.42 -8.08 -9.92
N ILE A 222 -6.10 -6.95 -10.13
CA ILE A 222 -7.53 -6.80 -9.83
C ILE A 222 -8.35 -7.08 -11.08
N GLY A 223 -9.33 -7.97 -10.92
CA GLY A 223 -10.31 -8.30 -11.95
C GLY A 223 -11.74 -7.99 -11.55
N ILE A 224 -12.57 -7.62 -12.52
CA ILE A 224 -14.02 -7.38 -12.33
C ILE A 224 -14.81 -8.47 -13.04
N THR A 225 -15.67 -9.15 -12.30
CA THR A 225 -16.56 -10.20 -12.83
C THR A 225 -17.79 -9.57 -13.46
N LEU A 226 -18.06 -9.86 -14.73
CA LEU A 226 -19.32 -9.54 -15.41
C LEU A 226 -20.02 -10.83 -15.82
N ILE A 227 -21.32 -10.93 -15.51
CA ILE A 227 -22.18 -12.01 -16.01
C ILE A 227 -22.88 -11.53 -17.28
N LYS A 228 -22.67 -12.22 -18.39
CA LYS A 228 -23.38 -12.01 -19.67
C LYS A 228 -23.99 -13.32 -20.13
N ASN A 229 -25.28 -13.32 -20.46
CA ASN A 229 -26.02 -14.52 -20.89
C ASN A 229 -25.84 -15.74 -19.95
N GLY A 230 -25.78 -15.48 -18.64
CA GLY A 230 -25.57 -16.52 -17.62
C GLY A 230 -24.14 -17.04 -17.47
N GLN A 231 -23.19 -16.56 -18.28
CA GLN A 231 -21.78 -16.92 -18.21
C GLN A 231 -20.96 -15.82 -17.55
N ALA A 232 -20.05 -16.22 -16.66
CA ALA A 232 -19.14 -15.32 -15.98
C ALA A 232 -17.88 -15.08 -16.83
N GLN A 233 -17.49 -13.83 -16.98
CA GLN A 233 -16.20 -13.41 -17.51
C GLN A 233 -15.55 -12.46 -16.51
N VAL A 234 -14.26 -12.64 -16.25
CA VAL A 234 -13.49 -11.75 -15.37
C VAL A 234 -12.56 -10.92 -16.22
N TRP A 235 -12.70 -9.61 -16.13
CA TRP A 235 -11.92 -8.66 -16.91
C TRP A 235 -10.75 -8.17 -16.07
N PHE A 236 -9.55 -8.11 -16.67
CA PHE A 236 -8.32 -7.60 -16.05
C PHE A 236 -7.68 -6.55 -16.94
N LYS A 237 -7.04 -5.55 -16.33
CA LYS A 237 -6.11 -4.67 -17.04
C LYS A 237 -4.78 -5.41 -17.19
N THR A 238 -4.36 -5.68 -18.41
CA THR A 238 -3.07 -6.31 -18.74
C THR A 238 -2.21 -5.31 -19.53
N ASN A 239 -0.93 -5.63 -19.74
CA ASN A 239 -0.04 -4.80 -20.56
C ASN A 239 -0.55 -4.60 -22.00
N ASP A 240 -1.31 -5.57 -22.52
CA ASP A 240 -1.92 -5.53 -23.85
C ASP A 240 -3.33 -4.91 -23.85
N GLY A 241 -3.71 -4.22 -22.77
CA GLY A 241 -5.04 -3.65 -22.57
C GLY A 241 -5.97 -4.55 -21.74
N ILE A 242 -7.27 -4.28 -21.80
CA ILE A 242 -8.27 -4.97 -20.95
C ILE A 242 -8.69 -6.29 -21.61
N LYS A 243 -8.46 -7.41 -20.92
CA LYS A 243 -8.78 -8.76 -21.41
C LYS A 243 -9.78 -9.47 -20.51
N ALA A 244 -10.66 -10.26 -21.13
CA ALA A 244 -11.63 -11.11 -20.44
C ALA A 244 -11.13 -12.55 -20.34
N PHE A 245 -11.30 -13.16 -19.17
CA PHE A 245 -10.92 -14.53 -18.89
C PHE A 245 -12.12 -15.31 -18.38
N SER A 246 -12.20 -16.60 -18.75
CA SER A 246 -13.13 -17.52 -18.11
C SER A 246 -12.64 -17.83 -16.68
N PRO A 247 -13.52 -17.86 -15.67
CA PRO A 247 -13.20 -18.24 -14.30
C PRO A 247 -12.33 -19.49 -14.15
N VAL A 248 -12.52 -20.49 -15.03
CA VAL A 248 -11.80 -21.77 -14.96
C VAL A 248 -10.32 -21.62 -15.32
N ARG A 249 -9.95 -20.55 -16.05
CA ARG A 249 -8.57 -20.27 -16.45
C ARG A 249 -7.81 -19.40 -15.43
N LEU A 250 -8.50 -18.91 -14.41
CA LEU A 250 -7.87 -18.00 -13.44
C LEU A 250 -7.00 -18.79 -12.46
N PRO A 251 -5.80 -18.28 -12.12
CA PRO A 251 -5.00 -18.83 -11.03
C PRO A 251 -5.70 -18.59 -9.67
N GLN A 252 -5.03 -18.92 -8.56
CA GLN A 252 -5.54 -18.64 -7.23
C GLN A 252 -5.95 -17.16 -7.09
N HIS A 253 -7.13 -16.95 -6.51
CA HIS A 253 -7.74 -15.62 -6.39
C HIS A 253 -8.70 -15.54 -5.21
N GLU A 254 -8.90 -14.32 -4.70
CA GLU A 254 -9.83 -14.01 -3.60
C GLU A 254 -10.72 -12.81 -3.91
N THR A 255 -11.81 -12.60 -3.17
CA THR A 255 -12.66 -11.40 -3.30
C THR A 255 -11.85 -10.16 -2.89
N ALA A 256 -12.03 -9.06 -3.61
CA ALA A 256 -11.20 -7.84 -3.46
C ALA A 256 -12.00 -6.56 -3.20
N TRP A 257 -13.15 -6.62 -2.49
CA TRP A 257 -13.75 -5.38 -1.97
C TRP A 257 -12.86 -4.76 -0.91
N ILE A 258 -12.24 -5.62 -0.10
CA ILE A 258 -11.30 -5.26 0.96
C ILE A 258 -10.03 -6.05 0.71
N MET A 259 -8.89 -5.39 0.74
CA MET A 259 -7.58 -6.03 0.61
C MET A 259 -6.70 -5.73 1.83
N THR A 260 -5.66 -6.53 2.03
CA THR A 260 -4.69 -6.20 3.08
C THR A 260 -3.79 -5.05 2.65
N ILE A 261 -3.27 -4.27 3.60
CA ILE A 261 -2.32 -3.18 3.31
C ILE A 261 -1.11 -3.70 2.51
N HIS A 262 -0.59 -4.88 2.86
CA HIS A 262 0.49 -5.55 2.11
C HIS A 262 0.15 -5.75 0.63
N LYS A 263 -1.08 -6.16 0.31
CA LYS A 263 -1.51 -6.39 -1.08
C LYS A 263 -1.79 -5.09 -1.86
N SER A 264 -1.78 -3.94 -1.19
CA SER A 264 -1.93 -2.64 -1.82
C SER A 264 -0.59 -1.95 -2.17
N GLN A 265 0.55 -2.56 -1.83
CA GLN A 265 1.87 -2.01 -2.16
C GLN A 265 2.01 -1.78 -3.67
N GLY A 266 2.54 -0.62 -4.05
CA GLY A 266 2.65 -0.19 -5.45
C GLY A 266 1.34 0.29 -6.09
N SER A 267 0.20 0.21 -5.38
CA SER A 267 -1.07 0.80 -5.81
C SER A 267 -1.37 2.09 -5.05
N GLU A 268 -2.21 2.94 -5.63
CA GLU A 268 -2.68 4.19 -5.03
C GLU A 268 -4.14 4.42 -5.40
N PHE A 269 -4.89 5.07 -4.51
CA PHE A 269 -6.33 5.28 -4.67
C PHE A 269 -6.71 6.71 -4.27
N GLU A 270 -7.75 7.26 -4.91
CA GLU A 270 -8.19 8.63 -4.59
C GLU A 270 -8.62 8.73 -3.13
N ARG A 271 -9.40 7.75 -2.66
CA ARG A 271 -9.89 7.65 -1.29
C ARG A 271 -9.58 6.29 -0.68
N VAL A 272 -9.15 6.27 0.57
CA VAL A 272 -8.84 5.04 1.31
C VAL A 272 -9.55 5.05 2.66
N LEU A 273 -10.20 3.93 2.97
CA LEU A 273 -10.65 3.60 4.31
C LEU A 273 -9.72 2.51 4.88
N MET A 274 -8.93 2.85 5.88
CA MET A 274 -7.99 1.94 6.53
C MET A 274 -8.58 1.39 7.83
N ILE A 275 -8.62 0.06 7.97
CA ILE A 275 -9.15 -0.64 9.15
C ILE A 275 -7.99 -1.27 9.91
N LEU A 276 -7.76 -0.79 11.13
CA LEU A 276 -6.76 -1.34 12.04
C LEU A 276 -7.39 -2.39 12.99
N PRO A 277 -6.56 -3.22 13.65
CA PRO A 277 -7.04 -4.12 14.69
C PRO A 277 -7.65 -3.33 15.87
N THR A 278 -8.56 -3.94 16.62
CA THR A 278 -9.08 -3.39 17.90
C THR A 278 -8.22 -3.78 19.11
N GLU A 279 -7.25 -4.67 18.91
CA GLU A 279 -6.36 -5.17 19.95
C GLU A 279 -4.92 -5.11 19.44
N ASP A 280 -3.97 -5.10 20.36
CA ASP A 280 -2.56 -5.12 19.99
C ASP A 280 -2.19 -6.45 19.30
N THR A 281 -1.66 -6.36 18.08
CA THR A 281 -1.21 -7.51 17.31
C THR A 281 0.19 -7.25 16.74
N PRO A 282 1.07 -8.27 16.63
CA PRO A 282 2.42 -8.08 16.11
C PRO A 282 2.50 -7.51 14.69
N VAL A 283 1.42 -7.66 13.90
CA VAL A 283 1.33 -7.13 12.53
C VAL A 283 1.22 -5.60 12.54
N LEU A 284 0.61 -5.02 13.58
CA LEU A 284 0.42 -3.58 13.72
C LEU A 284 1.75 -2.89 14.05
N THR A 285 2.37 -2.30 13.04
CA THR A 285 3.69 -1.65 13.09
C THR A 285 3.63 -0.29 12.44
N ARG A 286 4.63 0.55 12.71
CA ARG A 286 4.76 1.88 12.12
C ARG A 286 4.75 1.82 10.59
N GLN A 287 5.52 0.89 10.01
CA GLN A 287 5.63 0.71 8.56
C GLN A 287 4.31 0.26 7.93
N LEU A 288 3.53 -0.60 8.61
CA LEU A 288 2.20 -1.00 8.15
C LEU A 288 1.27 0.21 8.06
N ILE A 289 1.20 1.01 9.14
CA ILE A 289 0.34 2.19 9.21
C ILE A 289 0.77 3.22 8.16
N TYR A 290 2.08 3.53 8.09
CA TYR A 290 2.64 4.44 7.08
C TYR A 290 2.32 4.00 5.65
N THR A 291 2.48 2.72 5.34
CA THR A 291 2.17 2.18 4.02
C THR A 291 0.70 2.35 3.68
N GLY A 292 -0.20 2.10 4.65
CA GLY A 292 -1.63 2.30 4.49
C GLY A 292 -2.02 3.76 4.23
N ILE A 293 -1.46 4.69 5.01
CA ILE A 293 -1.66 6.14 4.86
C ILE A 293 -1.26 6.60 3.44
N THR A 294 -0.07 6.21 2.99
CA THR A 294 0.48 6.63 1.69
C THR A 294 -0.25 6.04 0.47
N ARG A 295 -1.19 5.11 0.68
CA ARG A 295 -2.06 4.62 -0.41
C ARG A 295 -3.11 5.65 -0.82
N ALA A 296 -3.51 6.56 0.08
CA ALA A 296 -4.50 7.60 -0.19
C ALA A 296 -3.91 8.78 -0.97
N LYS A 297 -4.61 9.28 -1.99
CA LYS A 297 -4.20 10.49 -2.72
C LYS A 297 -4.92 11.74 -2.22
N GLN A 298 -6.22 11.64 -1.94
CA GLN A 298 -7.07 12.80 -1.61
C GLN A 298 -7.77 12.68 -0.27
N GLN A 299 -8.24 11.49 0.11
CA GLN A 299 -8.90 11.30 1.40
C GLN A 299 -8.49 9.99 2.07
N LEU A 300 -8.30 10.06 3.38
CA LEU A 300 -7.97 8.92 4.23
C LEU A 300 -8.88 8.91 5.46
N GLU A 301 -9.66 7.85 5.60
CA GLU A 301 -10.38 7.54 6.83
C GLU A 301 -9.68 6.38 7.53
N ILE A 302 -9.48 6.48 8.84
CA ILE A 302 -8.85 5.43 9.65
C ILE A 302 -9.86 4.97 10.70
N ILE A 303 -10.13 3.67 10.71
CA ILE A 303 -10.91 3.02 11.76
C ILE A 303 -9.94 2.40 12.76
N SER A 304 -9.83 3.01 13.93
CA SER A 304 -8.95 2.55 15.02
C SER A 304 -9.31 3.22 16.34
N ASP A 305 -9.07 2.52 17.44
CA ASP A 305 -8.95 3.20 18.73
C ASP A 305 -7.65 4.02 18.75
N PRO A 306 -7.65 5.26 19.30
CA PRO A 306 -6.44 6.08 19.40
C PRO A 306 -5.28 5.38 20.12
N SER A 307 -5.59 4.63 21.19
CA SER A 307 -4.60 3.88 21.96
C SER A 307 -3.94 2.75 21.16
N ILE A 308 -4.70 2.07 20.29
CA ILE A 308 -4.16 1.03 19.43
C ILE A 308 -3.31 1.65 18.31
N LEU A 309 -3.76 2.76 17.73
CA LEU A 309 -3.00 3.51 16.73
C LEU A 309 -1.66 3.97 17.32
N GLU A 310 -1.66 4.51 18.54
CA GLU A 310 -0.46 4.89 19.27
C GLU A 310 0.53 3.73 19.46
N LEU A 311 0.05 2.55 19.88
CA LEU A 311 0.89 1.35 20.02
C LEU A 311 1.56 0.99 18.69
N GLY A 312 0.79 1.04 17.59
CA GLY A 312 1.30 0.78 16.26
C GLY A 312 2.37 1.76 15.79
N ILE A 313 2.17 3.06 16.04
CA ILE A 313 3.14 4.11 15.68
C ILE A 313 4.46 3.94 16.46
N LYS A 314 4.37 3.57 17.74
CA LYS A 314 5.55 3.32 18.58
C LYS A 314 6.29 2.04 18.22
N ARG A 315 5.60 1.03 17.68
CA ARG A 315 6.21 -0.25 17.30
C ARG A 315 7.04 -0.13 16.03
N GLU A 316 8.34 -0.17 16.22
CA GLU A 316 9.33 -0.31 15.14
C GLU A 316 9.72 -1.78 14.94
N ILE A 317 9.90 -2.19 13.69
CA ILE A 317 10.39 -3.52 13.37
C ILE A 317 11.92 -3.51 13.52
N PRO A 318 12.53 -4.37 14.34
CA PRO A 318 13.98 -4.46 14.45
C PRO A 318 14.62 -4.81 13.11
N GLN A 319 15.79 -4.23 12.82
CA GLN A 319 16.59 -4.62 11.65
C GLN A 319 16.94 -6.12 11.74
N ALA A 320 16.47 -6.88 10.75
CA ALA A 320 16.56 -8.33 10.76
C ALA A 320 17.88 -8.86 10.20
N THR A 321 18.75 -8.02 9.60
CA THR A 321 19.96 -8.47 8.93
C THR A 321 21.22 -7.75 9.40
N GLN A 322 22.38 -8.36 9.11
CA GLN A 322 23.70 -7.77 9.32
C GLN A 322 24.30 -7.22 8.01
N ILE A 323 23.49 -6.98 6.98
CA ILE A 323 23.96 -6.50 5.67
C ILE A 323 24.80 -5.24 5.83
N ARG A 324 24.36 -4.32 6.68
CA ARG A 324 25.09 -3.08 6.96
C ARG A 324 26.48 -3.33 7.55
N LEU A 325 26.66 -4.35 8.39
CA LEU A 325 27.98 -4.71 8.93
C LEU A 325 28.88 -5.28 7.85
N ALA A 326 28.33 -6.03 6.90
CA ALA A 326 29.09 -6.58 5.77
C ALA A 326 29.48 -5.52 4.72
N LEU A 327 28.80 -4.36 4.71
CA LEU A 327 29.05 -3.25 3.79
C LEU A 327 29.98 -2.16 4.35
N LYS A 328 30.34 -2.24 5.64
CA LYS A 328 31.34 -1.36 6.28
C LYS A 328 32.76 -1.80 5.93
#